data_AF-A0A1F6NLQ8-F1
#
_entry.id   AF-A0A1F6NLQ8-F1
#
_cell.length_a   1.000
_cell.length_b   1.000
_cell.length_c   1.000
_cell.angle_alpha   90.00
_cell.angle_beta   90.00
_cell.angle_gamma   90.00
#
_symmetry.space_group_name_H-M   'P 1'
#
loop_
_entity.id
_entity.type
_entity.pdbx_description
1 polymer ?
#
loop_
_entity_poly.entity_id
_entity_poly.type
_entity_poly.pdbx_seq_one_letter_code
_entity_poly.pdbx_strand_id
1 'polypeptide(L)'
;MKSNNSLYVLSGILILVMIILYTITHFVGILGQEYFIENQDKLTIAIPYEPSNPDTGYNYYYTKTPFDYFYRILTIISLIIPVFLVFYFSITEFKKKINKENYFKTLLLPLSYAFTNIISFLIFADKETGWEYSYGLYIIIAWSILIFIILAVTNLVILSKKN
;
A
#
# COMPACT_ATOMS: atom_id res chain seq x y z
N MET A 1 9.64 -34.35 11.26
CA MET A 1 9.27 -33.47 10.12
C MET A 1 8.02 -32.66 10.48
N LYS A 2 8.19 -31.47 11.04
CA LYS A 2 7.20 -30.40 11.24
C LYS A 2 8.01 -29.12 10.92
N SER A 3 7.64 -28.12 10.12
CA SER A 3 6.39 -27.62 9.56
C SER A 3 6.76 -26.91 8.25
N ASN A 4 6.34 -27.40 7.07
CA ASN A 4 6.33 -26.57 5.85
C ASN A 4 5.07 -25.68 5.79
N ASN A 5 4.09 -25.90 6.69
CA ASN A 5 2.80 -25.18 6.66
C ASN A 5 2.89 -23.76 7.22
N SER A 6 3.90 -23.42 8.03
CA SER A 6 4.02 -22.09 8.65
C SER A 6 4.13 -20.98 7.60
N LEU A 7 4.96 -21.16 6.56
CA LEU A 7 5.11 -20.15 5.51
C LEU A 7 3.82 -19.89 4.75
N TYR A 8 3.06 -20.92 4.39
CA TYR A 8 1.78 -20.75 3.71
C TYR A 8 0.75 -20.06 4.59
N VAL A 9 0.70 -20.40 5.88
CA VAL A 9 -0.17 -19.73 6.85
C VAL A 9 0.22 -18.26 7.01
N LEU A 10 1.52 -17.96 7.11
CA LEU A 10 2.02 -16.58 7.23
C LEU A 10 1.75 -15.77 5.95
N SER A 11 1.93 -16.36 4.77
CA SER A 11 1.50 -15.75 3.50
C SER A 11 -0.01 -15.49 3.50
N GLY A 12 -0.83 -16.44 3.97
CA GLY A 12 -2.27 -16.25 4.08
C GLY A 12 -2.66 -15.10 5.01
N ILE A 13 -2.01 -15.00 6.18
CA ILE A 13 -2.21 -13.89 7.12
C ILE A 13 -1.81 -12.56 6.48
N LEU A 14 -0.65 -12.50 5.82
CA LEU A 14 -0.19 -11.32 5.13
C LEU A 14 -1.21 -10.85 4.07
N ILE A 15 -1.65 -11.77 3.21
CA ILE A 15 -2.64 -11.48 2.16
C ILE A 15 -3.95 -10.96 2.79
N LEU A 16 -4.43 -11.62 3.85
CA LEU A 16 -5.65 -11.21 4.54
C LEU A 16 -5.52 -9.81 5.15
N VAL A 17 -4.42 -9.52 5.83
CA VAL A 17 -4.14 -8.19 6.40
C VAL A 17 -4.11 -7.14 5.31
N MET A 18 -3.44 -7.40 4.19
CA MET A 18 -3.41 -6.49 3.05
C MET A 18 -4.81 -6.22 2.52
N ILE A 19 -5.59 -7.26 2.23
CA ILE A 19 -6.96 -7.10 1.70
C ILE A 19 -7.81 -6.25 2.66
N ILE A 20 -7.80 -6.56 3.96
CA ILE A 20 -8.57 -5.80 4.97
C ILE A 20 -8.13 -4.33 4.98
N LEU A 21 -6.83 -4.07 5.02
CA LEU A 21 -6.29 -2.71 5.05
C LEU A 21 -6.64 -1.92 3.78
N TYR A 22 -6.45 -2.50 2.59
CA TYR A 22 -6.84 -1.88 1.33
C TYR A 22 -8.34 -1.60 1.26
N THR A 23 -9.18 -2.57 1.62
CA THR A 23 -10.63 -2.40 1.60
C THR A 23 -11.07 -1.29 2.54
N ILE A 24 -10.56 -1.23 3.77
CA ILE A 24 -10.91 -0.18 4.73
C ILE A 24 -10.41 1.19 4.23
N THR A 25 -9.18 1.29 3.72
CA THR A 25 -8.65 2.54 3.16
C THR A 25 -9.52 3.06 2.01
N HIS A 26 -9.91 2.20 1.07
CA HIS A 26 -10.77 2.61 -0.05
C HIS A 26 -12.18 2.96 0.40
N PHE A 27 -12.76 2.20 1.33
CA PHE A 27 -14.09 2.49 1.87
C PHE A 27 -14.14 3.88 2.54
N VAL A 28 -13.12 4.22 3.35
CA VAL A 28 -13.04 5.56 3.95
C VAL A 28 -12.82 6.65 2.91
N GLY A 29 -12.06 6.36 1.83
CA GLY A 29 -11.92 7.27 0.70
C GLY A 29 -13.26 7.56 0.01
N ILE A 30 -14.07 6.53 -0.23
CA ILE A 30 -15.41 6.65 -0.80
C ILE A 30 -16.32 7.49 0.11
N LEU A 31 -16.36 7.21 1.42
CA LEU A 31 -17.14 8.00 2.37
C LEU A 31 -16.71 9.48 2.37
N GLY A 32 -15.40 9.75 2.26
CA GLY A 32 -14.88 11.11 2.14
C GLY A 32 -15.38 11.81 0.88
N GLN A 33 -15.36 11.11 -0.26
CA GLN A 33 -15.83 11.65 -1.54
C GLN A 33 -17.34 11.88 -1.56
N GLU A 34 -18.14 10.92 -1.10
CA GLU A 34 -19.60 11.06 -1.00
C GLU A 34 -19.97 12.23 -0.09
N TYR A 35 -19.34 12.33 1.09
CA TYR A 35 -19.55 13.44 2.02
C TYR A 35 -19.18 14.79 1.40
N PHE A 36 -18.09 14.83 0.63
CA PHE A 36 -17.67 16.04 -0.07
C PHE A 36 -18.71 16.48 -1.11
N ILE A 37 -19.22 15.55 -1.91
CA ILE A 37 -20.26 15.83 -2.93
C ILE A 37 -21.53 16.36 -2.27
N GLU A 38 -22.00 15.73 -1.19
CA GLU A 38 -23.20 16.15 -0.47
C GLU A 38 -23.06 17.54 0.18
N ASN A 39 -21.84 17.97 0.49
CA ASN A 39 -21.57 19.22 1.21
C ASN A 39 -20.71 20.20 0.39
N GLN A 40 -20.69 20.04 -0.93
CA GLN A 40 -19.77 20.76 -1.82
C GLN A 40 -19.86 22.28 -1.65
N ASP A 41 -21.08 22.82 -1.51
CA ASP A 41 -21.33 24.26 -1.34
C ASP A 41 -20.72 24.82 -0.05
N LYS A 42 -20.64 24.00 1.00
CA LYS A 42 -20.05 24.39 2.30
C LYS A 42 -18.55 24.17 2.33
N LEU A 43 -18.07 23.18 1.57
CA LEU A 43 -16.68 22.76 1.59
C LEU A 43 -15.82 23.48 0.55
N THR A 44 -16.43 24.12 -0.44
CA THR A 44 -15.77 24.90 -1.49
C THR A 44 -15.79 26.38 -1.16
N ILE A 45 -14.61 26.97 -1.01
CA ILE A 45 -14.43 28.40 -0.78
C ILE A 45 -13.92 29.04 -2.07
N ALA A 46 -14.72 29.92 -2.67
CA ALA A 46 -14.32 30.72 -3.82
C ALA A 46 -13.80 32.08 -3.35
N ILE A 47 -12.54 32.39 -3.67
CA ILE A 47 -11.91 33.68 -3.37
C ILE A 47 -11.62 34.37 -4.70
N PRO A 48 -12.06 35.62 -4.92
CA PRO A 48 -11.76 36.35 -6.16
C PRO A 48 -10.25 36.52 -6.33
N TYR A 49 -9.74 36.34 -7.55
CA TYR A 49 -8.31 36.44 -7.86
C TYR A 49 -7.76 37.85 -7.59
N GLU A 50 -8.48 38.89 -8.04
CA GLU A 50 -8.28 40.27 -7.62
C GLU A 50 -9.57 40.82 -6.98
N PRO A 51 -9.56 41.22 -5.69
CA PRO A 51 -10.73 41.81 -5.03
C PRO A 51 -11.25 43.08 -5.71
N SER A 52 -10.37 43.79 -6.42
CA SER A 52 -10.64 45.04 -7.13
C SER A 52 -11.12 44.87 -8.57
N ASN A 53 -11.06 43.66 -9.14
CA ASN A 53 -11.47 43.41 -10.52
C ASN A 53 -12.22 42.06 -10.63
N PRO A 54 -13.56 42.07 -10.57
CA PRO A 54 -14.39 40.87 -10.50
C PRO A 54 -14.36 40.00 -11.78
N ASP A 55 -13.78 40.49 -12.88
CA ASP A 55 -13.66 39.75 -14.15
C ASP A 55 -12.40 38.86 -14.23
N THR A 56 -11.56 38.85 -13.19
CA THR A 56 -10.30 38.09 -13.17
C THR A 56 -10.43 36.62 -12.78
N GLY A 57 -11.64 36.17 -12.42
CA GLY A 57 -11.93 34.80 -12.03
C GLY A 57 -11.79 34.52 -10.53
N TYR A 58 -12.00 33.26 -10.14
CA TYR A 58 -11.99 32.80 -8.76
C TYR A 58 -10.95 31.71 -8.52
N ASN A 59 -10.25 31.81 -7.40
CA ASN A 59 -9.48 30.71 -6.83
C ASN A 59 -10.39 29.87 -5.92
N TYR A 60 -10.43 28.57 -6.18
CA TYR A 60 -11.22 27.63 -5.37
C TYR A 60 -10.31 26.91 -4.38
N TYR A 61 -10.74 26.88 -3.12
CA TYR A 61 -10.09 26.15 -2.05
C TYR A 61 -11.08 25.17 -1.42
N TYR A 62 -10.63 23.93 -1.21
CA TYR A 62 -11.45 22.89 -0.61
C TYR A 62 -11.05 22.68 0.84
N THR A 63 -12.04 22.74 1.72
CA THR A 63 -11.87 22.42 3.13
C THR A 63 -11.88 20.91 3.35
N LYS A 64 -11.28 20.48 4.47
CA LYS A 64 -11.11 19.07 4.77
C LYS A 64 -12.43 18.41 5.13
N THR A 65 -12.62 17.17 4.70
CA THR A 65 -13.73 16.34 5.18
C THR A 65 -13.39 15.75 6.57
N PRO A 66 -14.40 15.33 7.37
CA PRO A 66 -14.16 14.58 8.61
C PRO A 66 -13.35 13.29 8.41
N PHE A 67 -13.32 12.75 7.18
CA PHE A 67 -12.65 11.51 6.84
C PHE A 67 -11.19 11.69 6.41
N ASP A 68 -10.76 12.90 6.06
CA ASP A 68 -9.43 13.15 5.48
C ASP A 68 -8.28 12.66 6.37
N TYR A 69 -8.33 12.94 7.67
CA TYR A 69 -7.28 12.51 8.59
C TYR A 69 -7.27 11.00 8.78
N PHE A 70 -8.46 10.40 8.87
CA PHE A 70 -8.59 8.96 9.05
C PHE A 70 -8.11 8.22 7.81
N TYR A 71 -8.50 8.69 6.62
CA TYR A 71 -8.00 8.20 5.34
C TYR A 71 -6.47 8.26 5.27
N ARG A 72 -5.85 9.41 5.57
CA ARG A 72 -4.38 9.56 5.53
C ARG A 72 -3.66 8.60 6.48
N ILE A 73 -4.17 8.45 7.72
CA ILE A 73 -3.60 7.50 8.69
C ILE A 73 -3.73 6.08 8.18
N LEU A 74 -4.89 5.70 7.68
CA LEU A 74 -5.11 4.37 7.10
C LEU A 74 -4.20 4.12 5.90
N THR A 75 -4.02 5.08 5.00
CA THR A 75 -3.10 4.95 3.86
C THR A 75 -1.66 4.68 4.33
N ILE A 76 -1.19 5.39 5.36
CA ILE A 76 0.15 5.17 5.93
C ILE A 76 0.24 3.76 6.56
N ILE A 77 -0.77 3.36 7.32
CA ILE A 77 -0.85 2.04 7.94
C ILE A 77 -0.84 0.93 6.88
N SER A 78 -1.68 1.06 5.85
CA SER A 78 -1.80 0.15 4.72
C SER A 78 -0.50 0.05 3.91
N LEU A 79 0.31 1.11 3.88
CA LEU A 79 1.63 1.10 3.24
C LEU A 79 2.69 0.39 4.11
N ILE A 80 2.75 0.70 5.41
CA ILE A 80 3.85 0.29 6.28
C ILE A 80 3.66 -1.12 6.86
N ILE A 81 2.45 -1.45 7.35
CA ILE A 81 2.23 -2.72 8.05
C ILE A 81 2.56 -3.94 7.18
N PRO A 82 2.06 -4.04 5.94
CA PRO A 82 2.38 -5.19 5.10
C PRO A 82 3.88 -5.36 4.88
N VAL A 83 4.59 -4.26 4.58
CA VAL A 83 6.04 -4.28 4.38
C VAL A 83 6.75 -4.80 5.62
N PHE A 84 6.41 -4.27 6.81
CA PHE A 84 6.97 -4.73 8.06
C PHE A 84 6.73 -6.23 8.29
N LEU A 85 5.51 -6.73 8.05
CA LEU A 85 5.17 -8.14 8.20
C LEU A 85 5.98 -9.03 7.24
N VAL A 86 6.15 -8.62 5.98
CA VAL A 86 6.97 -9.35 5.00
C VAL A 86 8.40 -9.48 5.51
N PHE A 87 9.01 -8.37 5.96
CA PHE A 87 10.36 -8.40 6.52
C PHE A 87 10.47 -9.30 7.74
N TYR A 88 9.58 -9.07 8.72
CA TYR A 88 9.57 -9.78 9.98
C TYR A 88 9.39 -11.29 9.78
N PHE A 89 8.37 -11.72 9.03
CA PHE A 89 8.11 -13.13 8.78
C PHE A 89 9.20 -13.78 7.93
N SER A 90 9.70 -13.12 6.88
CA SER A 90 10.72 -13.70 6.01
C SER A 90 12.02 -13.95 6.76
N ILE A 91 12.50 -12.96 7.52
CA ILE A 91 13.74 -13.08 8.29
C ILE A 91 13.57 -14.11 9.43
N THR A 92 12.43 -14.08 10.12
CA THR A 92 12.17 -14.99 11.25
C THR A 92 12.07 -16.45 10.79
N GLU A 93 11.32 -16.73 9.73
CA GLU A 93 11.25 -18.09 9.16
C GLU A 93 12.59 -18.53 8.59
N PHE A 94 13.37 -17.62 7.98
CA PHE A 94 14.68 -17.96 7.45
C PHE A 94 15.65 -18.38 8.55
N LYS A 95 15.69 -17.63 9.66
CA LYS A 95 16.56 -17.90 10.83
C LYS A 95 16.27 -19.24 11.50
N LYS A 96 15.03 -19.76 11.45
CA LYS A 96 14.70 -21.09 12.01
C LYS A 96 15.48 -22.23 11.35
N LYS A 97 15.74 -22.13 10.04
CA LYS A 97 16.50 -23.14 9.28
C LYS A 97 17.29 -22.48 8.16
N ILE A 98 18.46 -21.95 8.49
CA ILE A 98 19.32 -21.27 7.51
C ILE A 98 19.94 -22.33 6.58
N ASN A 99 19.39 -22.49 5.38
CA ASN A 99 19.91 -23.30 4.29
C ASN A 99 19.34 -22.82 2.93
N LYS A 100 19.87 -23.32 1.81
CA LYS A 100 19.47 -22.89 0.46
C LYS A 100 17.98 -23.14 0.17
N GLU A 101 17.44 -24.28 0.59
CA GLU A 101 16.03 -24.63 0.37
C GLU A 101 15.10 -23.63 1.07
N ASN A 102 15.38 -23.32 2.33
CA ASN A 102 14.58 -22.39 3.12
C ASN A 102 14.75 -20.95 2.62
N TYR A 103 15.92 -20.59 2.09
CA TYR A 103 16.15 -19.29 1.44
C TYR A 103 15.12 -19.07 0.34
N PHE A 104 15.01 -19.99 -0.62
CA PHE A 104 14.03 -19.88 -1.70
C PHE A 104 12.58 -19.90 -1.19
N LYS A 105 12.27 -20.72 -0.20
CA LYS A 105 10.93 -20.76 0.42
C LYS A 105 10.53 -19.43 1.05
N THR A 106 11.45 -18.75 1.72
CA THR A 106 11.17 -17.47 2.40
C THR A 106 10.95 -16.30 1.44
N LEU A 107 11.33 -16.45 0.16
CA LEU A 107 11.00 -15.51 -0.91
C LEU A 107 9.53 -15.57 -1.34
N LEU A 108 8.78 -16.59 -0.90
CA LEU A 108 7.34 -16.65 -1.12
C LEU A 108 6.61 -15.46 -0.50
N LEU A 109 7.05 -14.99 0.67
CA LEU A 109 6.42 -13.87 1.39
C LEU A 109 6.49 -12.54 0.60
N PRO A 110 7.65 -12.06 0.13
CA PRO A 110 7.70 -10.86 -0.70
C PRO A 110 7.01 -11.06 -2.06
N LEU A 111 6.95 -12.28 -2.60
CA LEU A 111 6.14 -12.57 -3.80
C LEU A 111 4.64 -12.45 -3.52
N SER A 112 4.14 -13.06 -2.45
CA SER A 112 2.73 -12.93 -2.03
C SER A 112 2.36 -11.46 -1.84
N TYR A 113 3.23 -10.68 -1.18
CA TYR A 113 3.06 -9.23 -1.06
C TYR A 113 2.97 -8.54 -2.43
N ALA A 114 3.93 -8.79 -3.32
CA ALA A 114 3.96 -8.15 -4.64
C ALA A 114 2.68 -8.45 -5.45
N PHE A 115 2.27 -9.72 -5.51
CA PHE A 115 1.06 -10.12 -6.21
C PHE A 115 -0.18 -9.48 -5.61
N THR A 116 -0.34 -9.53 -4.29
CA THR A 116 -1.52 -8.92 -3.63
C THR A 116 -1.53 -7.41 -3.81
N ASN A 117 -0.40 -6.72 -3.70
CA ASN A 117 -0.32 -5.28 -3.91
C ASN A 117 -0.73 -4.88 -5.33
N ILE A 118 -0.21 -5.58 -6.35
CA ILE A 118 -0.58 -5.36 -7.76
C ILE A 118 -2.06 -5.65 -7.99
N ILE A 119 -2.56 -6.79 -7.51
CA ILE A 119 -3.98 -7.16 -7.67
C ILE A 119 -4.89 -6.14 -6.99
N SER A 120 -4.57 -5.73 -5.75
CA SER A 120 -5.33 -4.70 -5.03
C SER A 120 -5.34 -3.38 -5.81
N PHE A 121 -4.21 -2.95 -6.39
CA PHE A 121 -4.20 -1.76 -7.24
C PHE A 121 -5.11 -1.92 -8.45
N LEU A 122 -5.04 -3.04 -9.17
CA LEU A 122 -5.87 -3.28 -10.35
C LEU A 122 -7.38 -3.32 -10.04
N ILE A 123 -7.75 -3.69 -8.81
CA ILE A 123 -9.15 -3.74 -8.36
C ILE A 123 -9.65 -2.34 -7.98
N PHE A 124 -8.86 -1.57 -7.24
CA PHE A 124 -9.35 -0.34 -6.60
C PHE A 124 -8.92 0.96 -7.28
N ALA A 125 -7.89 0.94 -8.14
CA ALA A 125 -7.49 2.11 -8.88
C ALA A 125 -8.41 2.34 -10.08
N ASP A 126 -8.85 3.57 -10.25
CA ASP A 126 -9.68 3.97 -11.37
C ASP A 126 -8.84 4.10 -12.65
N LYS A 127 -9.22 3.38 -13.69
CA LYS A 127 -8.53 3.39 -14.99
C LYS A 127 -8.79 4.68 -15.77
N GLU A 128 -9.86 5.41 -15.43
CA GLU A 128 -10.23 6.65 -16.10
C GLU A 128 -9.27 7.80 -15.76
N THR A 129 -8.49 7.67 -14.68
CA THR A 129 -7.41 8.60 -14.33
C THR A 129 -6.16 8.43 -15.22
N GLY A 130 -6.31 8.03 -16.48
CA GLY A 130 -5.29 8.00 -17.54
C GLY A 130 -3.83 7.76 -17.11
N TRP A 131 -3.03 8.84 -17.10
CA TRP A 131 -1.60 8.74 -16.85
C TRP A 131 -1.29 8.50 -15.37
N GLU A 132 -2.11 9.01 -14.45
CA GLU A 132 -1.99 8.77 -13.01
C GLU A 132 -2.14 7.28 -12.67
N TYR A 133 -3.05 6.58 -13.37
CA TYR A 133 -3.21 5.13 -13.21
C TYR A 133 -1.94 4.39 -13.62
N SER A 134 -1.39 4.73 -14.79
CA SER A 134 -0.16 4.10 -15.31
C SER A 134 1.04 4.37 -14.39
N TYR A 135 1.17 5.62 -13.92
CA TYR A 135 2.22 6.01 -12.99
C TYR A 135 2.10 5.30 -11.64
N GLY A 136 0.89 5.18 -11.09
CA GLY A 136 0.60 4.43 -9.87
C GLY A 136 1.00 2.96 -9.99
N LEU A 137 0.67 2.32 -11.11
CA LEU A 137 1.05 0.93 -11.37
C LEU A 137 2.57 0.76 -11.41
N TYR A 138 3.29 1.65 -12.08
CA TYR A 138 4.76 1.60 -12.13
C TYR A 138 5.39 1.76 -10.74
N ILE A 139 4.88 2.68 -9.92
CA ILE A 139 5.34 2.86 -8.55
C ILE A 139 5.14 1.57 -7.75
N ILE A 140 3.97 0.94 -7.84
CA ILE A 140 3.67 -0.29 -7.09
C ILE A 140 4.54 -1.46 -7.52
N ILE A 141 4.80 -1.60 -8.82
CA ILE A 141 5.71 -2.61 -9.34
C ILE A 141 7.14 -2.35 -8.85
N ALA A 142 7.63 -1.11 -9.00
CA ALA A 142 8.98 -0.73 -8.57
C ALA A 142 9.17 -0.92 -7.05
N TRP A 143 8.18 -0.53 -6.26
CA TRP A 143 8.16 -0.72 -4.82
C TRP A 143 8.20 -2.20 -4.45
N SER A 144 7.37 -3.03 -5.09
CA SER A 144 7.34 -4.46 -4.84
C SER A 144 8.65 -5.16 -5.20
N ILE A 145 9.29 -4.75 -6.31
CA ILE A 145 10.62 -5.23 -6.72
C ILE A 145 11.66 -4.82 -5.68
N LEU A 146 11.63 -3.57 -5.21
CA LEU A 146 12.58 -3.08 -4.21
C LEU A 146 12.49 -3.90 -2.91
N ILE A 147 11.29 -4.12 -2.38
CA ILE A 147 11.08 -4.94 -1.18
C ILE A 147 11.59 -6.37 -1.39
N PHE A 148 11.31 -6.97 -2.56
CA PHE A 148 11.80 -8.30 -2.90
C PHE A 148 13.33 -8.36 -2.92
N ILE A 149 14.00 -7.40 -3.59
CA ILE A 149 15.46 -7.35 -3.70
C ILE A 149 16.11 -7.19 -2.31
N ILE A 150 15.62 -6.24 -1.50
CA ILE A 150 16.17 -6.01 -0.16
C ILE A 150 16.08 -7.30 0.68
N LEU A 151 14.96 -8.01 0.62
CA LEU A 151 14.80 -9.27 1.34
C LEU A 151 15.68 -10.40 0.81
N ALA A 152 15.77 -10.54 -0.51
CA ALA A 152 16.64 -11.53 -1.13
C ALA A 152 18.10 -11.31 -0.73
N VAL A 153 18.58 -10.06 -0.80
CA VAL A 153 19.94 -9.70 -0.37
C VAL A 153 20.12 -9.93 1.13
N THR A 154 19.17 -9.54 1.96
CA THR A 154 19.24 -9.73 3.42
C THR A 154 19.35 -11.20 3.78
N ASN A 155 18.49 -12.05 3.23
CA ASN A 155 18.51 -13.49 3.48
C ASN A 155 19.77 -14.14 2.89
N LEU A 156 20.29 -13.64 1.76
CA LEU A 156 21.55 -14.11 1.20
C LEU A 156 22.74 -13.79 2.11
N VAL A 157 22.81 -12.60 2.70
CA VAL A 157 23.83 -12.21 3.69
C VAL A 157 23.74 -13.07 4.95
N ILE A 158 22.52 -13.39 5.41
CA ILE A 158 22.34 -14.31 6.55
C ILE A 158 22.83 -15.71 6.19
N LEU A 159 22.55 -16.20 4.97
CA LEU A 159 22.99 -17.50 4.50
C LEU A 159 24.52 -17.60 4.40
N SER A 160 25.18 -16.56 3.88
CA SER A 160 26.63 -16.54 3.70
C SER A 160 27.38 -16.47 5.02
N LYS A 161 26.83 -15.85 6.07
CA LYS A 161 27.47 -15.80 7.40
C LYS A 161 27.47 -17.13 8.17
N LYS A 162 26.62 -18.09 7.77
CA LYS A 162 26.54 -19.41 8.41
C LYS A 162 27.51 -20.42 7.80
N ASN A 163 27.82 -20.27 6.51
CA ASN A 163 28.72 -21.16 5.77
C ASN A 163 30.13 -20.58 5.77
#